data_AF-A0A928QGN8-F1
#
_entry.id   AF-A0A928QGN8-F1
#
_cell.length_a   1.000
_cell.length_b   1.000
_cell.length_c   1.000
_cell.angle_alpha   90.00
_cell.angle_beta   90.00
_cell.angle_gamma   90.00
#
_symmetry.space_group_name_H-M   'P 1'
#
loop_
_entity.id
_entity.type
_entity.pdbx_description
1 polymer ?
#
loop_
_entity_poly.entity_id
_entity_poly.type
_entity_poly.pdbx_seq_one_letter_code
_entity_poly.pdbx_strand_id
1 'polypeptide(L)'
;MTKDEKHRLAKKIIKLTNEEIDEEHFIHQLLAESTLYNIYEEENTTFGQKAADKLAGFAGSWAFVISFSLFLLCWIAANLWLMKQPFDPYPFILLNLILSCVAAVQAPLIMMSQNRQEEKDRKRSEGDYKINLKSEIIIEDMHYKLDTIIARQGEILKYLSDK
;
A
#
# COMPACT_ATOMS: atom_id res chain seq x y z
N MET A 1 -43.65 40.07 11.61
CA MET A 1 -42.78 39.26 12.48
C MET A 1 -42.30 40.10 13.65
N THR A 2 -42.74 39.75 14.85
CA THR A 2 -42.49 40.47 16.11
C THR A 2 -41.05 40.21 16.59
N LYS A 3 -40.46 41.13 17.37
CA LYS A 3 -39.04 41.05 17.81
C LYS A 3 -38.74 39.75 18.57
N ASP A 4 -39.72 39.23 19.31
CA ASP A 4 -39.62 38.00 20.09
C ASP A 4 -39.61 36.73 19.22
N GLU A 5 -40.34 36.71 18.09
CA GLU A 5 -40.35 35.58 17.16
C GLU A 5 -38.98 35.40 16.49
N LYS A 6 -38.36 36.51 16.07
CA LYS A 6 -36.99 36.53 15.52
C LYS A 6 -35.98 35.94 16.50
N HIS A 7 -36.10 36.32 17.77
CA HIS A 7 -35.18 35.89 18.83
C HIS A 7 -35.34 34.40 19.18
N ARG A 8 -36.58 33.90 19.14
CA ARG A 8 -36.90 32.47 19.32
C ARG A 8 -36.37 31.61 18.18
N LEU A 9 -36.54 32.06 16.94
CA LEU A 9 -36.01 31.38 15.76
C LEU A 9 -34.48 31.34 15.76
N ALA A 10 -33.83 32.46 16.08
CA ALA A 10 -32.37 32.51 16.18
C ALA A 10 -31.83 31.51 17.23
N LYS A 11 -32.43 31.44 18.42
CA LYS A 11 -32.04 30.44 19.43
C LYS A 11 -32.27 29.00 18.97
N LYS A 12 -33.35 28.72 18.26
CA LYS A 12 -33.66 27.38 17.74
C LYS A 12 -32.66 26.95 16.67
N ILE A 13 -32.31 27.85 15.75
CA ILE A 13 -31.30 27.61 14.72
C ILE A 13 -29.94 27.35 15.37
N ILE A 14 -29.49 28.21 16.29
CA ILE A 14 -28.21 28.03 16.99
C ILE A 14 -28.14 26.68 17.71
N LYS A 15 -29.22 26.26 18.38
CA LYS A 15 -29.27 24.99 19.07
C LYS A 15 -29.16 23.80 18.11
N LEU A 16 -29.93 23.81 17.02
CA LEU A 16 -29.90 22.77 16.00
C LEU A 16 -28.53 22.70 15.31
N THR A 17 -27.93 23.86 15.02
CA THR A 17 -26.57 23.95 14.46
C THR A 17 -25.52 23.37 15.40
N ASN A 18 -25.63 23.60 16.71
CA ASN A 18 -24.68 23.02 17.67
C ASN A 18 -24.79 21.50 17.80
N GLU A 19 -26.01 20.94 17.81
CA GLU A 19 -26.22 19.47 17.82
C GLU A 19 -25.68 18.83 16.52
N GLU A 20 -25.93 19.46 15.37
CA GLU A 20 -25.47 19.01 14.05
C GLU A 20 -23.93 19.03 13.93
N ILE A 21 -23.24 19.99 14.57
CA ILE A 21 -21.77 20.10 14.62
C ILE A 21 -21.12 19.04 15.55
N ASP A 22 -21.82 18.60 16.59
CA ASP A 22 -21.27 17.65 17.57
C ASP A 22 -21.26 16.22 17.01
N GLU A 23 -22.34 15.83 16.31
CA GLU A 23 -22.43 14.54 15.60
C GLU A 23 -21.38 14.40 14.49
N GLU A 24 -21.20 15.47 13.71
CA GLU A 24 -20.14 15.64 12.71
C GLU A 24 -18.74 15.35 13.24
N HIS A 25 -18.39 16.03 14.34
CA HIS A 25 -17.05 15.96 14.91
C HIS A 25 -16.75 14.52 15.36
N PHE A 26 -17.75 13.84 15.91
CA PHE A 26 -17.65 12.45 16.32
C PHE A 26 -17.44 11.49 15.14
N ILE A 27 -18.19 11.65 14.03
CA ILE A 27 -17.99 10.82 12.82
C ILE A 27 -16.59 11.03 12.24
N HIS A 28 -16.16 12.28 12.08
CA HIS A 28 -14.83 12.57 11.56
C HIS A 28 -13.71 12.09 12.49
N GLN A 29 -13.90 12.14 13.81
CA GLN A 29 -12.94 11.61 14.78
C GLN A 29 -12.84 10.09 14.69
N LEU A 30 -13.95 9.35 14.58
CA LEU A 30 -13.96 7.90 14.37
C LEU A 30 -13.27 7.51 13.04
N LEU A 31 -13.48 8.31 11.99
CA LEU A 31 -12.81 8.11 10.70
C LEU A 31 -11.32 8.47 10.76
N ALA A 32 -10.90 9.43 11.59
CA ALA A 32 -9.51 9.89 11.71
C ALA A 32 -8.65 8.97 12.60
N GLU A 33 -9.19 8.51 13.71
CA GLU A 33 -8.46 7.74 14.73
C GLU A 33 -8.12 6.31 14.27
N SER A 34 -8.91 5.75 13.35
CA SER A 34 -8.83 4.34 12.96
C SER A 34 -7.69 3.94 12.00
N THR A 35 -6.93 4.87 11.40
CA THR A 35 -6.17 4.52 10.17
C THR A 35 -4.73 5.02 10.03
N LEU A 36 -4.26 6.06 10.71
CA LEU A 36 -2.90 6.55 10.46
C LEU A 36 -1.79 5.73 11.15
N TYR A 37 -2.12 5.00 12.22
CA TYR A 37 -1.12 4.31 13.03
C TYR A 37 -0.79 2.88 12.53
N ASN A 38 -1.75 2.16 11.93
CA ASN A 38 -1.60 0.74 11.62
C ASN A 38 -1.02 0.41 10.23
N ILE A 39 -1.05 1.34 9.26
CA ILE A 39 -0.65 1.05 7.87
C ILE A 39 0.88 1.14 7.68
N TYR A 40 1.56 1.90 8.54
CA TYR A 40 2.99 2.19 8.45
C TYR A 40 3.79 1.68 9.64
N GLU A 41 3.24 0.79 10.47
CA GLU A 41 4.05 0.14 11.50
C GLU A 41 5.17 -0.62 10.79
N GLU A 42 6.40 -0.12 10.93
CA GLU A 42 7.59 -0.71 10.33
C GLU A 42 7.70 -2.14 10.86
N GLU A 43 7.42 -3.08 9.97
CA GLU A 43 7.69 -4.49 10.21
C GLU A 43 9.16 -4.59 10.66
N ASN A 44 9.36 -5.00 11.92
CA ASN A 44 10.68 -5.24 12.50
C ASN A 44 11.32 -6.43 11.77
N THR A 45 11.82 -6.14 10.56
CA THR A 45 12.37 -7.12 9.65
C THR A 45 13.65 -7.67 10.27
N THR A 46 13.63 -8.97 10.53
CA THR A 46 14.76 -9.66 11.14
C THR A 46 15.97 -9.60 10.20
N PHE A 47 17.19 -9.69 10.74
CA PHE A 47 18.42 -9.62 9.94
C PHE A 47 18.43 -10.64 8.78
N GLY A 48 17.94 -11.85 9.04
CA GLY A 48 17.80 -12.89 8.01
C GLY A 48 16.81 -12.54 6.90
N GLN A 49 15.71 -11.86 7.23
CA GLN A 49 14.77 -11.36 6.23
C GLN A 49 15.45 -10.31 5.37
N LYS A 50 16.07 -9.28 5.94
CA LYS A 50 16.78 -8.23 5.18
C LYS A 50 17.87 -8.79 4.24
N ALA A 51 18.60 -9.83 4.68
CA ALA A 51 19.58 -10.52 3.84
C ALA A 51 18.90 -11.26 2.68
N ALA A 52 17.80 -11.95 2.93
CA ALA A 52 17.03 -12.64 1.91
C ALA A 52 16.41 -11.69 0.86
N ASP A 53 15.86 -10.51 1.25
CA ASP A 53 15.36 -9.51 0.27
C ASP A 53 16.48 -9.03 -0.66
N LYS A 54 17.66 -8.74 -0.10
CA LYS A 54 18.82 -8.29 -0.90
C LYS A 54 19.30 -9.38 -1.85
N LEU A 55 19.37 -10.62 -1.38
CA LEU A 55 19.77 -11.76 -2.21
C LEU A 55 18.75 -12.04 -3.32
N ALA A 56 17.45 -11.98 -3.03
CA ALA A 56 16.39 -12.14 -4.03
C ALA A 56 16.42 -11.01 -5.08
N GLY A 57 16.59 -9.76 -4.65
CA GLY A 57 16.72 -8.62 -5.57
C GLY A 57 17.97 -8.67 -6.44
N PHE A 58 19.09 -9.16 -5.90
CA PHE A 58 20.33 -9.35 -6.66
C PHE A 58 20.23 -10.51 -7.65
N ALA A 59 19.71 -11.67 -7.21
CA ALA A 59 19.54 -12.85 -8.06
C ALA A 59 18.53 -12.62 -9.20
N GLY A 60 17.57 -11.70 -9.02
CA GLY A 60 16.62 -11.27 -10.05
C GLY A 60 17.13 -10.23 -11.04
N SER A 61 18.38 -9.75 -10.90
CA SER A 61 18.93 -8.69 -11.75
C SER A 61 19.49 -9.22 -13.07
N TRP A 62 19.27 -8.49 -14.16
CA TRP A 62 19.89 -8.77 -15.46
C TRP A 62 21.43 -8.76 -15.41
N ALA A 63 22.04 -7.94 -14.55
CA ALA A 63 23.49 -7.89 -14.39
C ALA A 63 24.04 -9.20 -13.78
N PHE A 64 23.30 -9.83 -12.87
CA PHE A 64 23.66 -11.11 -12.28
C PHE A 64 23.63 -12.23 -13.33
N VAL A 65 22.58 -12.29 -14.16
CA VAL A 65 22.47 -13.28 -15.25
C VAL A 65 23.65 -13.20 -16.21
N ILE A 66 24.05 -12.00 -16.61
CA ILE A 66 25.19 -11.77 -17.52
C ILE A 66 26.52 -12.17 -16.85
N SER A 67 26.76 -11.73 -15.61
CA SER A 67 27.98 -12.07 -14.87
C SER A 67 28.11 -13.57 -14.62
N PHE A 68 27.03 -14.24 -14.24
CA PHE A 68 27.00 -15.68 -14.00
C PHE A 68 27.23 -16.48 -15.30
N SER A 69 26.62 -16.05 -16.41
CA SER A 69 26.86 -16.67 -17.73
C SER A 69 28.32 -16.54 -18.16
N LEU A 70 28.93 -15.38 -17.94
CA LEU A 70 30.33 -15.15 -18.27
C LEU A 70 31.27 -15.99 -17.40
N PHE A 71 30.97 -16.12 -16.10
CA PHE A 71 31.69 -17.02 -15.20
C PHE A 71 31.64 -18.48 -15.68
N LEU A 72 30.47 -18.97 -16.10
CA LEU A 72 30.34 -20.33 -16.63
C LEU A 72 31.16 -20.52 -17.91
N LEU A 73 31.13 -19.55 -18.83
CA LEU A 73 31.94 -19.60 -20.05
C LEU A 73 33.43 -19.60 -19.73
N CYS A 74 33.88 -18.77 -18.79
CA CYS A 74 35.27 -18.75 -18.32
C CYS A 74 35.67 -20.08 -17.67
N TRP A 75 34.81 -20.69 -16.87
CA TRP A 75 35.07 -21.98 -16.23
C TRP A 75 35.23 -23.11 -17.25
N ILE A 76 34.34 -23.14 -18.25
CA ILE A 76 34.41 -24.09 -19.36
C ILE A 76 35.72 -23.86 -20.13
N ALA A 77 36.02 -22.62 -20.52
CA ALA A 77 37.24 -22.28 -21.26
C ALA A 77 38.53 -22.66 -20.49
N ALA A 78 38.58 -22.42 -19.17
CA ALA A 78 39.70 -22.81 -18.33
C ALA A 78 39.90 -24.32 -18.29
N ASN A 79 38.82 -25.10 -18.16
CA ASN A 79 38.88 -26.57 -18.15
C ASN A 79 39.26 -27.16 -19.53
N LEU A 80 38.82 -26.54 -20.63
CA LEU A 80 39.27 -26.93 -21.96
C LEU A 80 40.76 -26.61 -22.19
N TRP A 81 41.27 -25.51 -21.64
CA TRP A 81 42.67 -25.11 -21.84
C TRP A 81 43.65 -25.96 -21.02
N LEU A 82 43.22 -26.45 -19.85
CA LEU A 82 43.99 -27.36 -18.98
C LEU A 82 44.09 -28.81 -19.49
N MET A 83 44.12 -29.04 -20.81
CA MET A 83 44.07 -30.35 -21.50
C MET A 83 44.90 -31.49 -20.87
N LYS A 84 46.00 -31.18 -20.15
CA LYS A 84 46.87 -32.16 -19.49
C LYS A 84 46.35 -32.69 -18.16
N GLN A 85 45.62 -31.89 -17.39
CA GLN A 85 44.94 -32.27 -16.14
C GLN A 85 43.72 -31.35 -15.94
N PRO A 86 42.61 -31.60 -16.65
CA PRO A 86 41.38 -30.83 -16.45
C PRO A 86 40.83 -31.07 -15.04
N PHE A 87 40.46 -29.98 -14.35
CA PHE A 87 39.87 -30.04 -13.02
C PHE A 87 38.44 -30.60 -13.04
N ASP A 88 37.69 -30.32 -14.11
CA ASP A 88 36.36 -30.84 -14.41
C ASP A 88 36.32 -31.29 -15.89
N PRO A 89 36.67 -32.55 -16.19
CA PRO A 89 36.66 -33.09 -17.55
C PRO A 89 35.24 -33.12 -18.13
N TYR A 90 35.12 -32.97 -19.46
CA TYR A 90 33.84 -33.20 -20.14
C TYR A 90 33.30 -34.59 -19.77
N PRO A 91 32.08 -34.74 -19.22
CA PRO A 91 30.89 -33.88 -19.35
C PRO A 91 30.61 -32.85 -18.22
N PHE A 92 31.63 -32.36 -17.50
CA PHE A 92 31.54 -31.33 -16.43
C PHE A 92 30.64 -31.72 -15.24
N ILE A 93 31.03 -32.79 -14.53
CA ILE A 93 30.21 -33.36 -13.44
C ILE A 93 30.07 -32.40 -12.25
N LEU A 94 31.13 -31.64 -11.94
CA LEU A 94 31.14 -30.73 -10.80
C LEU A 94 30.28 -29.49 -11.08
N LEU A 95 30.41 -28.92 -12.29
CA LEU A 95 29.60 -27.78 -12.70
C LEU A 95 28.11 -28.14 -12.73
N ASN A 96 27.77 -29.33 -13.21
CA ASN A 96 26.39 -29.82 -13.24
C ASN A 96 25.81 -30.04 -11.83
N LEU A 97 26.62 -30.58 -10.91
CA LEU A 97 26.23 -30.74 -9.51
C LEU A 97 25.95 -29.39 -8.84
N ILE A 98 26.85 -28.41 -9.03
CA ILE A 98 26.70 -27.07 -8.45
C ILE A 98 25.46 -26.37 -9.03
N LEU A 99 25.27 -26.39 -10.36
CA LEU A 99 24.08 -25.80 -10.99
C LEU A 99 22.79 -26.41 -10.46
N SER A 100 22.75 -27.75 -10.33
CA SER A 100 21.57 -28.46 -9.82
C SER A 100 21.26 -28.07 -8.38
N CYS A 101 22.28 -27.94 -7.53
CA CYS A 101 22.12 -27.49 -6.15
C CYS A 101 21.62 -26.03 -6.07
N VAL A 102 22.22 -25.14 -6.86
CA VAL A 102 21.81 -23.73 -6.93
C VAL A 102 20.35 -23.62 -7.38
N ALA A 103 19.97 -24.32 -8.45
CA ALA A 103 18.60 -24.31 -8.96
C ALA A 103 17.59 -24.85 -7.94
N ALA A 104 17.93 -25.92 -7.21
CA ALA A 104 17.08 -26.50 -6.17
C ALA A 104 16.78 -25.53 -5.03
N VAL A 105 17.76 -24.70 -4.64
CA VAL A 105 17.58 -23.67 -3.59
C VAL A 105 16.91 -22.41 -4.15
N GLN A 106 17.06 -22.13 -5.44
CA GLN A 106 16.54 -20.91 -6.07
C GLN A 106 15.01 -20.85 -6.04
N ALA A 107 14.33 -21.93 -6.42
CA ALA A 107 12.86 -21.98 -6.49
C ALA A 107 12.16 -21.64 -5.14
N PRO A 108 12.50 -22.26 -4.00
CA PRO A 108 11.90 -21.91 -2.72
C PRO A 108 12.31 -20.52 -2.23
N LEU A 109 13.53 -20.05 -2.52
CA LEU A 109 13.96 -18.70 -2.15
C LEU A 109 13.15 -17.63 -2.90
N ILE A 110 12.93 -17.84 -4.21
CA ILE A 110 12.06 -16.98 -5.02
C ILE A 110 10.63 -17.03 -4.47
N MET A 111 10.09 -18.22 -4.18
CA MET A 111 8.74 -18.38 -3.65
C MET A 111 8.57 -17.71 -2.28
N MET A 112 9.57 -17.81 -1.39
CA MET A 112 9.56 -17.12 -0.09
C MET A 112 9.61 -15.59 -0.27
N SER A 113 10.41 -15.09 -1.21
CA SER A 113 10.46 -13.66 -1.51
C SER A 113 9.15 -13.15 -2.12
N GLN A 114 8.52 -13.94 -2.99
CA GLN A 114 7.23 -13.64 -3.60
C GLN A 114 6.12 -13.61 -2.54
N ASN A 115 5.98 -14.65 -1.73
CA ASN A 115 4.95 -14.75 -0.69
C ASN A 115 4.99 -13.57 0.29
N ARG A 116 6.19 -13.09 0.63
CA ARG A 116 6.35 -11.89 1.46
C ARG A 116 5.99 -10.60 0.73
N GLN A 117 6.35 -10.47 -0.55
CA GLN A 117 5.98 -9.29 -1.33
C GLN A 117 4.45 -9.23 -1.49
N GLU A 118 3.80 -10.36 -1.76
CA GLU A 118 2.34 -10.49 -1.81
C GLU A 118 1.67 -10.12 -0.48
N GLU A 119 2.24 -10.51 0.66
CA GLU A 119 1.71 -10.11 1.96
C GLU A 119 1.77 -8.59 2.17
N LYS A 120 2.89 -7.95 1.79
CA LYS A 120 3.04 -6.49 1.84
C LYS A 120 2.06 -5.81 0.90
N ASP A 121 1.91 -6.31 -0.32
CA ASP A 121 0.99 -5.77 -1.32
C ASP A 121 -0.47 -5.95 -0.89
N ARG A 122 -0.82 -7.06 -0.22
CA ARG A 122 -2.14 -7.28 0.38
C ARG A 122 -2.43 -6.26 1.48
N LYS A 123 -1.51 -6.07 2.44
CA LYS A 123 -1.68 -5.08 3.52
C LYS A 123 -1.83 -3.67 2.96
N ARG A 124 -1.04 -3.32 1.95
CA ARG A 124 -1.17 -2.03 1.23
C ARG A 124 -2.56 -1.90 0.59
N SER A 125 -3.02 -2.94 -0.11
CA SER A 125 -4.33 -2.96 -0.76
C SER A 125 -5.49 -2.82 0.25
N GLU A 126 -5.39 -3.47 1.41
CA GLU A 126 -6.35 -3.30 2.51
C GLU A 126 -6.35 -1.87 3.07
N GLY A 127 -5.17 -1.25 3.18
CA GLY A 127 -5.02 0.16 3.56
C GLY A 127 -5.67 1.10 2.56
N ASP A 128 -5.35 0.91 1.27
CA ASP A 128 -5.91 1.70 0.17
C ASP A 128 -7.44 1.56 0.09
N TYR A 129 -7.97 0.35 0.30
CA TYR A 129 -9.41 0.11 0.36
C TYR A 129 -10.09 0.87 1.50
N LYS A 130 -9.50 0.86 2.71
CA LYS A 130 -10.03 1.62 3.86
C LYS A 130 -10.01 3.12 3.62
N ILE A 131 -8.95 3.64 2.99
CA ILE A 131 -8.85 5.06 2.63
C ILE A 131 -9.91 5.42 1.58
N ASN A 132 -10.14 4.56 0.60
CA ASN A 132 -11.15 4.76 -0.43
C ASN A 132 -12.57 4.82 0.18
N LEU A 133 -12.93 3.83 1.01
CA LEU A 133 -14.21 3.80 1.71
C LEU A 133 -14.43 5.05 2.57
N LYS A 134 -13.39 5.49 3.30
CA LYS A 134 -13.45 6.73 4.08
C LYS A 134 -13.67 7.95 3.18
N SER A 135 -13.01 8.01 2.04
CA SER A 135 -13.17 9.11 1.08
C SER A 135 -14.60 9.15 0.53
N GLU A 136 -15.18 7.97 0.25
CA GLU A 136 -16.58 7.85 -0.17
C GLU A 136 -17.56 8.36 0.90
N ILE A 137 -17.40 7.95 2.17
CA ILE A 137 -18.24 8.43 3.28
C ILE A 137 -18.15 9.95 3.44
N ILE A 138 -16.93 10.50 3.39
CA ILE A 138 -16.72 11.96 3.52
C ILE A 138 -17.35 12.70 2.33
N ILE A 139 -17.25 12.16 1.12
CA ILE A 139 -17.88 12.75 -0.07
C ILE A 139 -19.40 12.73 0.05
N GLU A 140 -19.99 11.62 0.48
CA GLU A 140 -21.44 11.48 0.68
C GLU A 140 -21.95 12.47 1.73
N ASP A 141 -21.27 12.59 2.86
CA ASP A 141 -21.60 13.57 3.89
C ASP A 141 -21.47 15.03 3.38
N MET A 142 -20.40 15.34 2.65
CA MET A 142 -20.26 16.66 2.01
C MET A 142 -21.40 16.94 1.02
N HIS A 143 -21.83 15.95 0.23
CA HIS A 143 -22.97 16.09 -0.66
C HIS A 143 -24.25 16.39 0.11
N TYR A 144 -24.54 15.65 1.18
CA TYR A 144 -25.71 15.88 2.03
C TYR A 144 -25.73 17.31 2.59
N LYS A 145 -24.58 17.83 3.02
CA LYS A 145 -24.46 19.22 3.51
C LYS A 145 -24.69 20.23 2.42
N LEU A 146 -24.12 20.01 1.24
CA LEU A 146 -24.32 20.91 0.10
C LEU A 146 -25.80 21.00 -0.25
N ASP A 147 -26.50 19.86 -0.31
CA ASP A 147 -27.94 19.82 -0.59
C ASP A 147 -28.74 20.56 0.50
N THR A 148 -28.37 20.37 1.77
CA THR A 148 -28.99 21.06 2.90
C THR A 148 -28.79 22.58 2.82
N ILE A 149 -27.59 23.03 2.48
CA ILE A 149 -27.27 24.46 2.29
C ILE A 149 -28.08 25.03 1.12
N ILE A 150 -28.14 24.32 -0.01
CA ILE A 150 -28.90 24.73 -1.20
C ILE A 150 -30.39 24.86 -0.85
N ALA A 151 -30.96 23.89 -0.15
CA ALA A 151 -32.36 23.94 0.29
C ALA A 151 -32.63 25.16 1.18
N ARG A 152 -31.77 25.42 2.18
CA ARG A 152 -31.88 26.58 3.07
C ARG A 152 -31.76 27.91 2.29
N GLN A 153 -30.84 28.00 1.33
CA GLN A 153 -30.73 29.19 0.46
C GLN A 153 -31.99 29.40 -0.38
N GLY A 154 -32.59 28.33 -0.91
CA GLY A 154 -33.84 28.39 -1.66
C GLY A 154 -35.01 28.92 -0.82
N GLU A 155 -35.11 28.50 0.44
CA GLU A 155 -36.11 29.04 1.38
C GLU A 155 -35.88 30.53 1.64
N ILE A 156 -34.64 30.94 1.94
CA ILE A 156 -34.30 32.35 2.17
C ILE A 156 -34.66 33.21 0.96
N LEU A 157 -34.34 32.75 -0.26
CA LEU A 157 -34.68 33.46 -1.49
C LEU A 157 -36.19 33.63 -1.68
N LYS A 158 -37.00 32.60 -1.37
CA LYS A 158 -38.46 32.71 -1.37
C LYS A 158 -38.94 33.76 -0.36
N TYR A 159 -38.44 33.72 0.88
CA TYR A 159 -38.79 34.71 1.91
C TYR A 159 -38.41 36.15 1.54
N LEU A 160 -37.32 36.34 0.78
CA LEU A 160 -36.91 37.65 0.30
C LEU A 160 -37.70 38.12 -0.93
N SER A 161 -38.18 37.20 -1.77
CA SER A 161 -39.00 37.50 -2.95
C SER A 161 -40.47 37.78 -2.63
N ASP A 162 -40.99 37.26 -1.52
CA ASP A 162 -42.40 37.39 -1.11
C ASP A 162 -42.68 38.68 -0.29
N LYS A 163 -41.76 39.65 -0.34
CA LYS A 163 -41.77 40.90 0.43
C LYS A 163 -41.55 42.09 -0.49
#